data_AF-A0A964PGU6-F1
#
_entry.id   AF-A0A964PGU6-F1
#
_cell.length_a   1.000
_cell.length_b   1.000
_cell.length_c   1.000
_cell.angle_alpha   90.00
_cell.angle_beta   90.00
_cell.angle_gamma   90.00
#
_symmetry.space_group_name_H-M   'P 1'
#
loop_
_entity.id
_entity.type
_entity.pdbx_description
1 polymer ?
#
loop_
_entity_poly.entity_id
_entity_poly.type
_entity_poly.pdbx_seq_one_letter_code
_entity_poly.pdbx_strand_id
1 'polypeptide(L)'
;MSIRINVDPTNPGQFFACCGLLELADRLWLGAEGWFEGREFCMACGGTLQELLEVARAVTIDGMSGDSDLDDDAEADDEDNATLTPVELLTPVALRLDWWADKSIKTWAGSMNVHCITVAMANAINPNRPDPFSQCEVVYDPQKPDGEQGKRGGGKRKKREPFYFDSRRGPNAHSRDVGFSPNDLKMTTTASPVVEFFCLVGLQRSRPKQTPRPRVFNYFTWTAPLSTSILPAAVCGLLPFVVGDGYQFSNDFRSGQKKLKAFSPAVPLFIEGD
;
A
#
# COMPACT_ATOMS: atom_id res chain seq x y z
N MET A 1 -5.09 -4.45 -25.03
CA MET A 1 -4.45 -3.14 -24.78
C MET A 1 -3.40 -3.34 -23.70
N SER A 2 -2.27 -2.64 -23.71
CA SER A 2 -1.26 -2.76 -22.65
C SER A 2 -1.10 -1.45 -21.87
N ILE A 3 -1.19 -1.54 -20.55
CA ILE A 3 -0.84 -0.49 -19.61
C ILE A 3 0.65 -0.62 -19.31
N ARG A 4 1.38 0.50 -19.23
CA ARG A 4 2.80 0.55 -18.84
C ARG A 4 2.99 1.63 -17.78
N ILE A 5 3.64 1.29 -16.68
CA ILE A 5 3.81 2.16 -15.51
C ILE A 5 5.28 2.15 -15.12
N ASN A 6 5.86 3.33 -14.92
CA ASN A 6 7.21 3.43 -14.36
C ASN A 6 7.21 2.93 -12.91
N VAL A 7 8.14 2.03 -12.61
CA VAL A 7 8.31 1.43 -11.29
C VAL A 7 9.78 1.45 -10.92
N ASP A 8 10.06 1.73 -9.65
CA ASP A 8 11.33 1.45 -9.02
C ASP A 8 11.22 0.13 -8.23
N PRO A 9 11.77 -0.99 -8.75
CA PRO A 9 11.73 -2.26 -8.04
C PRO A 9 12.45 -2.24 -6.69
N THR A 10 13.31 -1.24 -6.42
CA THR A 10 13.94 -1.06 -5.09
C THR A 10 13.02 -0.37 -4.08
N ASN A 11 11.84 0.08 -4.52
CA ASN A 11 10.76 0.51 -3.65
C ASN A 11 9.75 -0.64 -3.47
N PRO A 12 9.79 -1.39 -2.36
CA PRO A 12 8.87 -2.51 -2.14
C PRO A 12 7.40 -2.07 -2.20
N GLY A 13 7.08 -0.86 -1.73
CA GLY A 13 5.73 -0.31 -1.85
C GLY A 13 5.25 -0.22 -3.31
N GLN A 14 6.10 0.26 -4.22
CA GLN A 14 5.75 0.32 -5.64
C GLN A 14 5.64 -1.08 -6.26
N PHE A 15 6.55 -1.99 -5.92
CA PHE A 15 6.50 -3.38 -6.39
C PHE A 15 5.18 -4.07 -5.99
N PHE A 16 4.79 -4.00 -4.72
CA PHE A 16 3.53 -4.59 -4.27
C PHE A 16 2.32 -3.81 -4.79
N ALA A 17 2.45 -2.51 -5.07
CA ALA A 17 1.42 -1.76 -5.77
C ALA A 17 1.18 -2.28 -7.20
N CYS A 18 2.22 -2.73 -7.91
CA CYS A 18 2.04 -3.43 -9.19
C CYS A 18 1.19 -4.70 -9.04
N CYS A 19 1.45 -5.49 -7.97
CA CYS A 19 0.65 -6.67 -7.66
C CYS A 19 -0.81 -6.31 -7.37
N GLY A 20 -1.06 -5.22 -6.63
CA GLY A 20 -2.41 -4.74 -6.34
C GLY A 20 -3.14 -4.21 -7.56
N LEU A 21 -2.44 -3.51 -8.46
CA LEU A 21 -2.99 -3.07 -9.75
C LEU A 21 -3.46 -4.27 -10.58
N LEU A 22 -2.63 -5.31 -10.65
CA LEU A 22 -2.96 -6.53 -11.38
C LEU A 22 -4.14 -7.30 -10.75
N GLU A 23 -4.18 -7.41 -9.41
CA GLU A 23 -5.35 -8.00 -8.71
C GLU A 23 -6.63 -7.24 -9.03
N LEU A 24 -6.59 -5.91 -9.00
CA LEU A 24 -7.74 -5.07 -9.28
C LEU A 24 -8.18 -5.17 -10.74
N ALA A 25 -7.23 -5.14 -11.68
CA ALA A 25 -7.49 -5.23 -13.11
C ALA A 25 -8.08 -6.60 -13.50
N ASP A 26 -7.56 -7.69 -12.94
CA ASP A 26 -8.07 -9.04 -13.19
C ASP A 26 -9.50 -9.22 -12.67
N ARG A 27 -9.82 -8.64 -11.51
CA ARG A 27 -11.18 -8.66 -10.96
C ARG A 27 -12.18 -7.85 -11.79
N LEU A 28 -11.71 -6.77 -12.40
CA LEU A 28 -12.55 -5.89 -13.23
C LEU A 28 -12.81 -6.45 -14.64
N TRP A 29 -11.77 -6.99 -15.27
CA TRP A 29 -11.82 -7.31 -16.70
C TRP A 29 -11.65 -8.79 -17.02
N LEU A 30 -11.26 -9.61 -16.03
CA LEU A 30 -10.94 -11.04 -16.15
C LEU A 30 -9.81 -11.35 -17.13
N GLY A 31 -8.82 -12.12 -16.68
CA GLY A 31 -7.68 -12.52 -17.51
C GLY A 31 -6.66 -11.40 -17.70
N ALA A 32 -6.50 -10.53 -16.71
CA ALA A 32 -5.41 -9.58 -16.73
C ALA A 32 -4.08 -10.31 -16.44
N GLU A 33 -3.05 -9.99 -17.22
CA GLU A 33 -1.70 -10.52 -17.04
C GLU A 33 -0.73 -9.36 -16.87
N GLY A 34 0.23 -9.49 -15.96
CA GLY A 34 1.27 -8.46 -15.76
C GLY A 34 2.67 -9.04 -15.74
N TRP A 35 3.66 -8.20 -16.00
CA TRP A 35 5.08 -8.53 -16.02
C TRP A 35 5.97 -7.28 -15.88
N PHE A 36 7.24 -7.49 -15.57
CA PHE A 36 8.23 -6.43 -15.47
C PHE A 36 9.15 -6.41 -16.69
N GLU A 37 9.42 -5.21 -17.19
CA GLU A 37 10.42 -4.93 -18.22
C GLU A 37 11.37 -3.84 -17.69
N GLY A 38 12.41 -4.26 -16.98
CA GLY A 38 13.36 -3.35 -16.33
C GLY A 38 12.68 -2.47 -15.29
N ARG A 39 12.49 -1.18 -15.60
CA ARG A 39 11.84 -0.18 -14.73
C ARG A 39 10.39 0.11 -15.09
N GLU A 40 9.78 -0.75 -15.89
CA GLU A 40 8.37 -0.66 -16.22
C GLU A 40 7.62 -1.90 -15.74
N PHE A 41 6.43 -1.69 -15.18
CA PHE A 41 5.45 -2.73 -15.00
C PHE A 41 4.45 -2.65 -16.16
N CYS A 42 4.34 -3.75 -16.90
CA CYS A 42 3.45 -3.90 -18.03
C CYS A 42 2.26 -4.76 -17.63
N MET A 43 1.09 -4.45 -18.15
CA MET A 43 -0.14 -5.21 -17.90
C MET A 43 -1.00 -5.28 -19.16
N ALA A 44 -1.35 -6.49 -19.58
CA ALA A 44 -2.33 -6.76 -20.61
C ALA A 44 -3.70 -6.96 -19.96
N CYS A 45 -4.68 -6.13 -20.32
CA CYS A 45 -6.02 -6.18 -19.76
C CYS A 45 -7.07 -5.57 -20.68
N GLY A 46 -8.34 -5.66 -20.25
CA GLY A 46 -9.50 -5.21 -21.01
C GLY A 46 -9.74 -3.70 -21.04
N GLY A 47 -9.14 -2.92 -20.13
CA GLY A 47 -9.32 -1.46 -20.07
C GLY A 47 -8.04 -0.66 -19.89
N THR A 48 -8.19 0.59 -19.45
CA THR A 48 -7.11 1.59 -19.38
C THR A 48 -6.63 1.85 -17.95
N LEU A 49 -5.43 2.44 -17.82
CA LEU A 49 -4.90 2.84 -16.51
C LEU A 49 -5.83 3.84 -15.81
N GLN A 50 -6.36 4.81 -16.57
CA GLN A 50 -7.27 5.81 -16.03
C GLN A 50 -8.53 5.16 -15.45
N GLU A 51 -9.18 4.26 -16.19
CA GLU A 51 -10.36 3.53 -15.71
C GLU A 51 -10.07 2.74 -14.43
N LEU A 52 -8.91 2.07 -14.37
CA LEU A 52 -8.50 1.32 -13.18
C LEU A 52 -8.34 2.22 -11.96
N LEU A 53 -7.70 3.38 -12.14
CA LEU A 53 -7.50 4.37 -11.08
C LEU A 53 -8.81 5.06 -10.67
N GLU A 54 -9.73 5.28 -11.61
CA GLU A 54 -11.07 5.80 -11.34
C GLU A 54 -11.87 4.82 -10.48
N VAL A 55 -11.82 3.52 -10.79
CA VAL A 55 -12.42 2.48 -9.96
C VAL A 55 -11.78 2.45 -8.58
N ALA A 56 -10.45 2.45 -8.49
CA ALA A 56 -9.75 2.43 -7.20
C ALA A 56 -10.14 3.63 -6.32
N ARG A 57 -10.27 4.81 -6.93
CA ARG A 57 -10.70 6.03 -6.22
C ARG A 57 -12.15 5.96 -5.73
N ALA A 58 -13.03 5.35 -6.52
CA ALA A 58 -14.47 5.29 -6.26
C ALA A 58 -14.92 3.99 -5.59
N VAL A 59 -13.99 3.09 -5.24
CA VAL A 59 -14.32 1.79 -4.65
C VAL A 59 -15.08 1.99 -3.34
N THR A 60 -16.18 1.25 -3.18
CA THR A 60 -16.91 1.27 -1.91
C THR A 60 -16.16 0.40 -0.91
N ILE A 61 -15.82 0.96 0.25
CA ILE A 61 -15.12 0.26 1.32
C ILE A 61 -16.10 0.09 2.48
N ASP A 62 -16.15 -1.09 3.10
CA ASP A 62 -16.99 -1.30 4.28
C ASP A 62 -16.54 -0.44 5.47
N GLY A 63 -17.41 -0.37 6.50
CA GLY A 63 -17.15 0.51 7.65
C GLY A 63 -17.20 2.02 7.34
N MET A 64 -17.58 2.42 6.12
CA MET A 64 -17.82 3.81 5.73
C MET A 64 -19.02 4.47 6.44
N SER A 65 -19.80 3.74 7.24
CA SER A 65 -20.91 4.31 8.01
C SER A 65 -20.36 5.28 9.06
N GLY A 66 -20.45 6.57 8.73
CA GLY A 66 -19.81 7.67 9.44
C GLY A 66 -20.21 7.74 10.90
N ASP A 67 -19.27 7.44 11.79
CA ASP A 67 -19.15 8.09 13.09
C ASP A 67 -17.81 7.82 13.81
N SER A 68 -16.78 7.36 13.10
CA SER A 68 -15.46 7.20 13.72
C SER A 68 -14.72 8.53 13.76
N ASP A 69 -15.24 9.50 14.51
CA ASP A 69 -14.48 10.57 15.17
C ASP A 69 -13.55 9.95 16.24
N LEU A 70 -12.87 8.85 15.89
CA LEU A 70 -11.83 8.27 16.72
C LEU A 70 -10.62 9.21 16.56
N ASP A 71 -10.35 9.96 17.61
CA ASP A 71 -9.13 10.73 17.75
C ASP A 71 -7.96 9.74 17.63
N ASP A 72 -7.11 9.95 16.62
CA ASP A 72 -5.88 9.13 16.45
C ASP A 72 -4.88 9.42 17.61
N ASP A 73 -5.18 10.46 18.40
CA ASP A 73 -4.41 10.95 19.53
C ASP A 73 -4.78 10.26 20.86
N ALA A 74 -5.72 9.31 20.86
CA ALA A 74 -5.93 8.45 22.01
C ALA A 74 -4.76 7.46 22.11
N GLU A 75 -3.93 7.64 23.13
CA GLU A 75 -2.92 6.65 23.57
C GLU A 75 -3.65 5.34 23.90
N ALA A 76 -3.76 4.46 22.90
CA ALA A 76 -4.19 3.09 23.12
C ALA A 76 -3.06 2.35 23.84
N ASP A 77 -3.04 2.47 25.17
CA ASP A 77 -2.44 1.50 26.07
C ASP A 77 -3.27 0.22 25.97
N ASP A 78 -3.02 -0.57 24.92
CA ASP A 78 -3.09 -2.02 24.93
C ASP A 78 -2.67 -2.55 23.55
N GLU A 79 -1.70 -3.46 23.54
CA GLU A 79 -1.02 -3.96 22.35
C GLU A 79 -1.89 -4.88 21.47
N ASP A 80 -3.15 -5.15 21.83
CA ASP A 80 -3.78 -6.39 21.32
C ASP A 80 -5.28 -6.42 21.01
N ASN A 81 -6.04 -5.31 20.95
CA ASN A 81 -7.48 -5.48 20.63
C ASN A 81 -8.25 -4.36 19.91
N ALA A 82 -7.57 -3.37 19.31
CA ALA A 82 -8.21 -2.56 18.26
C ALA A 82 -8.39 -3.45 17.02
N THR A 83 -9.43 -4.28 17.10
CA THR A 83 -10.05 -5.19 16.15
C THR A 83 -9.28 -5.31 14.84
N LEU A 84 -8.61 -6.46 14.65
CA LEU A 84 -8.09 -6.97 13.37
C LEU A 84 -9.25 -7.22 12.38
N THR A 85 -10.05 -6.17 12.16
CA THR A 85 -11.19 -6.18 11.27
C THR A 85 -10.64 -6.15 9.85
N PRO A 86 -11.03 -7.12 9.02
CA PRO A 86 -10.82 -7.08 7.59
C PRO A 86 -11.36 -5.76 7.01
N VAL A 87 -10.74 -5.31 5.93
CA VAL A 87 -11.30 -4.26 5.07
C VAL A 87 -11.90 -4.93 3.84
N GLU A 88 -13.18 -4.70 3.56
CA GLU A 88 -13.87 -5.23 2.39
C GLU A 88 -13.95 -4.14 1.31
N LEU A 89 -13.28 -4.37 0.18
CA LEU A 89 -13.52 -3.64 -1.05
C LEU A 89 -14.77 -4.23 -1.71
N LEU A 90 -15.88 -3.53 -1.63
CA LEU A 90 -17.17 -3.97 -2.14
C LEU A 90 -17.23 -3.77 -3.66
N THR A 91 -18.18 -3.00 -4.18
CA THR A 91 -18.33 -2.83 -5.63
C THR A 91 -17.27 -1.88 -6.19
N PRO A 92 -16.72 -2.12 -7.41
CA PRO A 92 -16.98 -3.24 -8.34
C PRO A 92 -16.02 -4.44 -8.20
N VAL A 93 -15.28 -4.56 -7.11
CA VAL A 93 -14.08 -5.43 -7.01
C VAL A 93 -14.33 -6.73 -6.22
N ALA A 94 -15.10 -6.62 -5.14
CA ALA A 94 -15.44 -7.67 -4.18
C ALA A 94 -14.22 -8.40 -3.59
N LEU A 95 -13.32 -7.66 -2.93
CA LEU A 95 -12.07 -8.17 -2.36
C LEU A 95 -11.97 -7.89 -0.87
N ARG A 96 -11.79 -8.95 -0.09
CA ARG A 96 -11.44 -8.89 1.34
C ARG A 96 -9.94 -8.71 1.54
N LEU A 97 -9.57 -7.75 2.38
CA LEU A 97 -8.21 -7.51 2.83
C LEU A 97 -8.12 -7.84 4.32
N ASP A 98 -7.35 -8.87 4.68
CA ASP A 98 -7.17 -9.33 6.07
C ASP A 98 -5.77 -9.92 6.31
N TRP A 99 -4.86 -9.70 5.39
CA TRP A 99 -3.55 -10.32 5.35
C TRP A 99 -2.70 -10.01 6.60
N TRP A 100 -3.00 -8.94 7.32
CA TRP A 100 -2.34 -8.54 8.58
C TRP A 100 -2.79 -9.34 9.79
N ALA A 101 -3.77 -10.25 9.65
CA ALA A 101 -4.03 -11.29 10.63
C ALA A 101 -2.74 -12.10 10.90
N ASP A 102 -1.94 -12.32 9.85
CA ASP A 102 -0.52 -12.62 10.00
C ASP A 102 0.27 -11.31 10.26
N LYS A 103 0.69 -11.14 11.52
CA LYS A 103 1.36 -9.94 12.06
C LYS A 103 2.77 -9.70 11.47
N SER A 104 3.27 -10.56 10.58
CA SER A 104 4.67 -10.55 10.11
C SER A 104 5.10 -9.25 9.41
N ILE A 105 4.29 -8.73 8.50
CA ILE A 105 4.63 -7.58 7.64
C ILE A 105 3.78 -6.32 7.88
N LYS A 106 2.90 -6.35 8.89
CA LYS A 106 2.06 -5.22 9.31
C LYS A 106 2.90 -4.00 9.73
N THR A 107 2.53 -2.81 9.27
CA THR A 107 3.24 -1.53 9.53
C THR A 107 2.56 -0.59 10.54
N TRP A 108 1.28 -0.79 10.82
CA TRP A 108 0.49 0.00 11.76
C TRP A 108 0.31 -0.70 13.11
N ALA A 109 -0.06 0.05 14.15
CA ALA A 109 -0.41 -0.45 15.48
C ALA A 109 -1.22 0.62 16.25
N GLY A 110 -1.70 0.28 17.45
CA GLY A 110 -2.38 1.23 18.35
C GLY A 110 -3.64 1.84 17.75
N SER A 111 -3.76 3.17 17.83
CA SER A 111 -4.92 3.96 17.39
C SER A 111 -5.06 4.11 15.86
N MET A 112 -4.12 3.58 15.05
CA MET A 112 -4.19 3.70 13.59
C MET A 112 -5.38 2.91 13.02
N ASN A 113 -6.37 3.63 12.50
CA ASN A 113 -7.54 3.04 11.87
C ASN A 113 -7.28 2.69 10.39
N VAL A 114 -7.18 1.39 10.09
CA VAL A 114 -6.91 0.87 8.73
C VAL A 114 -7.97 1.31 7.74
N HIS A 115 -9.26 1.28 8.10
CA HIS A 115 -10.35 1.67 7.21
C HIS A 115 -10.23 3.14 6.82
N CYS A 116 -10.03 4.04 7.80
CA CYS A 116 -9.86 5.47 7.52
C CYS A 116 -8.66 5.75 6.61
N ILE A 117 -7.53 5.07 6.85
CA ILE A 117 -6.33 5.24 6.01
C ILE A 117 -6.61 4.73 4.59
N THR A 118 -7.18 3.53 4.43
CA THR A 118 -7.52 2.96 3.12
C THR A 118 -8.45 3.89 2.34
N VAL A 119 -9.51 4.38 2.98
CA VAL A 119 -10.48 5.31 2.38
C VAL A 119 -9.82 6.61 1.95
N ALA A 120 -8.98 7.21 2.81
CA ALA A 120 -8.31 8.46 2.51
C ALA A 120 -7.31 8.31 1.35
N MET A 121 -6.53 7.22 1.33
CA MET A 121 -5.59 6.93 0.23
C MET A 121 -6.32 6.67 -1.08
N ALA A 122 -7.39 5.88 -1.08
CA ALA A 122 -8.23 5.64 -2.26
C ALA A 122 -8.78 6.96 -2.82
N ASN A 123 -9.43 7.77 -1.98
CA ASN A 123 -10.04 9.04 -2.40
C ASN A 123 -9.03 10.06 -2.95
N ALA A 124 -7.78 10.01 -2.49
CA ALA A 124 -6.73 10.91 -2.94
C ALA A 124 -6.10 10.51 -4.28
N ILE A 125 -6.36 9.30 -4.82
CA ILE A 125 -5.84 8.88 -6.13
C ILE A 125 -6.25 9.90 -7.21
N ASN A 126 -5.31 10.33 -8.05
CA ASN A 126 -5.58 11.16 -9.23
C ASN A 126 -5.54 10.29 -10.50
N PRO A 127 -6.70 9.92 -11.09
CA PRO A 127 -6.73 8.99 -12.22
C PRO A 127 -6.13 9.55 -13.51
N ASN A 128 -6.03 10.87 -13.62
CA ASN A 128 -5.52 11.54 -14.82
C ASN A 128 -3.99 11.65 -14.82
N ARG A 129 -3.31 11.14 -13.79
CA ARG A 129 -1.86 11.25 -13.68
C ARG A 129 -1.19 10.18 -14.55
N PRO A 130 -0.34 10.55 -15.53
CA PRO A 130 0.31 9.58 -16.41
C PRO A 130 1.28 8.65 -15.68
N ASP A 131 1.98 9.18 -14.68
CA ASP A 131 2.86 8.42 -13.80
C ASP A 131 2.27 8.40 -12.38
N PRO A 132 1.43 7.39 -12.07
CA PRO A 132 0.67 7.39 -10.83
C PRO A 132 1.54 7.12 -9.59
N PHE A 133 2.69 6.45 -9.74
CA PHE A 133 3.60 6.18 -8.61
C PHE A 133 4.46 7.38 -8.19
N SER A 134 4.57 8.41 -9.03
CA SER A 134 5.14 9.70 -8.61
C SER A 134 4.14 10.64 -7.94
N GLN A 135 2.87 10.26 -7.79
CA GLN A 135 1.90 11.07 -7.05
C GLN A 135 2.34 11.18 -5.59
N CYS A 136 2.47 12.42 -5.10
CA CYS A 136 2.86 12.70 -3.72
C CYS A 136 2.16 13.97 -3.26
N GLU A 137 1.32 13.88 -2.22
CA GLU A 137 0.51 15.00 -1.73
C GLU A 137 0.09 14.83 -0.28
N VAL A 138 -0.38 15.90 0.35
CA VAL A 138 -0.95 15.80 1.70
C VAL A 138 -2.35 15.21 1.59
N VAL A 139 -2.55 14.07 2.24
CA VAL A 139 -3.82 13.33 2.20
C VAL A 139 -4.69 13.71 3.39
N TYR A 140 -5.99 13.83 3.13
CA TYR A 140 -7.01 14.17 4.11
C TYR A 140 -8.16 13.17 4.03
N ASP A 141 -8.90 13.03 5.12
CA ASP A 141 -10.18 12.32 5.11
C ASP A 141 -11.09 12.82 3.98
N PRO A 142 -11.93 11.97 3.39
CA PRO A 142 -12.90 12.39 2.39
C PRO A 142 -13.80 13.51 2.91
N GLN A 143 -14.25 14.37 2.00
CA GLN A 143 -15.25 15.37 2.36
C GLN A 143 -16.58 14.67 2.67
N LYS A 144 -17.19 14.98 3.83
CA LYS A 144 -18.54 14.52 4.14
C LYS A 144 -19.54 15.15 3.16
N PRO A 145 -20.63 14.46 2.79
CA PRO A 145 -21.68 15.03 1.95
C PRO A 145 -22.24 16.31 2.57
N ASP A 146 -22.60 17.29 1.73
CA ASP A 146 -23.27 18.50 2.18
C ASP A 146 -24.58 18.15 2.91
N GLY A 147 -24.65 18.47 4.20
CA GLY A 147 -25.81 18.18 5.07
C GLY A 147 -25.53 17.25 6.24
N GLU A 148 -24.48 16.42 6.19
CA GLU A 148 -24.02 15.62 7.33
C GLU A 148 -23.07 16.45 8.20
N GLN A 149 -23.64 17.37 8.99
CA GLN A 149 -22.88 18.08 10.02
C GLN A 149 -22.56 17.10 11.16
N GLY A 150 -21.29 16.66 11.23
CA GLY A 150 -20.77 16.06 12.45
C GLY A 150 -20.90 17.01 13.64
N LYS A 151 -20.83 16.49 14.87
CA LYS A 151 -20.98 17.26 16.13
C LYS A 151 -20.02 18.47 16.25
N ARG A 152 -18.98 18.54 15.42
CA ARG A 152 -18.13 19.72 15.24
C ARG A 152 -18.46 20.38 13.89
N GLY A 153 -19.29 21.42 13.94
CA GLY A 153 -19.70 22.19 12.76
C GLY A 153 -18.54 22.62 11.88
N GLY A 154 -18.73 22.53 10.56
CA GLY A 154 -17.89 23.19 9.54
C GLY A 154 -16.37 22.94 9.61
N GLY A 155 -15.94 21.79 10.15
CA GLY A 155 -14.53 21.51 10.41
C GLY A 155 -13.70 21.22 9.15
N LYS A 156 -12.50 21.82 9.08
CA LYS A 156 -11.46 21.49 8.08
C LYS A 156 -11.24 19.97 8.03
N ARG A 157 -11.06 19.41 6.83
CA ARG A 157 -10.75 17.98 6.62
C ARG A 157 -9.54 17.58 7.48
N LYS A 158 -9.65 16.46 8.20
CA LYS A 158 -8.56 15.92 9.05
C LYS A 158 -7.47 15.34 8.16
N LYS A 159 -6.21 15.70 8.42
CA LYS A 159 -5.03 15.11 7.74
C LYS A 159 -4.93 13.62 8.11
N ARG A 160 -4.54 12.77 7.16
CA ARG A 160 -4.26 11.35 7.42
C ARG A 160 -2.84 10.96 7.06
N GLU A 161 -2.20 10.22 7.97
CA GLU A 161 -0.92 9.55 7.69
C GLU A 161 -1.16 8.25 6.92
N PRO A 162 -0.22 7.85 6.04
CA PRO A 162 -0.31 6.61 5.28
C PRO A 162 0.11 5.37 6.09
N PHE A 163 0.13 4.21 5.43
CA PHE A 163 0.61 2.96 6.02
C PHE A 163 2.14 2.86 6.09
N TYR A 164 2.87 3.73 5.38
CA TYR A 164 4.34 3.70 5.25
C TYR A 164 4.85 2.48 4.46
N PHE A 165 4.11 2.09 3.43
CA PHE A 165 4.59 1.11 2.45
C PHE A 165 5.55 1.73 1.44
N ASP A 166 5.39 3.02 1.11
CA ASP A 166 6.30 3.71 0.22
C ASP A 166 7.65 3.93 0.92
N SER A 167 8.69 3.23 0.43
CA SER A 167 10.01 3.25 1.06
C SER A 167 10.72 4.60 0.95
N ARG A 168 10.26 5.53 0.11
CA ARG A 168 10.71 6.93 0.11
C ARG A 168 10.48 7.62 1.45
N ARG A 169 9.51 7.14 2.24
CA ARG A 169 9.20 7.66 3.57
C ARG A 169 9.95 6.96 4.70
N GLY A 170 10.35 5.70 4.52
CA GLY A 170 11.00 4.89 5.55
C GLY A 170 12.18 5.58 6.24
N PRO A 171 13.20 6.07 5.50
CA PRO A 171 14.37 6.72 6.07
C PRO A 171 14.10 8.01 6.86
N ASN A 172 12.95 8.66 6.63
CA ASN A 172 12.57 9.91 7.28
C ASN A 172 11.45 9.70 8.32
N ALA A 173 11.11 8.45 8.63
CA ALA A 173 9.95 8.14 9.44
C ALA A 173 10.22 8.24 10.95
N HIS A 174 11.49 8.16 11.38
CA HIS A 174 11.88 8.28 12.78
C HIS A 174 12.42 9.69 13.08
N SER A 175 11.94 10.34 14.15
CA SER A 175 12.36 11.71 14.53
C SER A 175 13.87 11.85 14.75
N ARG A 176 14.54 10.77 15.17
CA ARG A 176 16.00 10.72 15.31
C ARG A 176 16.74 10.74 13.97
N ASP A 177 16.14 10.20 12.91
CA ASP A 177 16.78 10.14 11.59
C ASP A 177 16.73 11.52 10.91
N VAL A 178 15.67 12.29 11.17
CA VAL A 178 15.51 13.66 10.64
C VAL A 178 15.99 14.76 11.60
N GLY A 179 16.33 14.42 12.85
CA GLY A 179 16.86 15.33 13.86
C GLY A 179 15.84 16.21 14.59
N PHE A 180 14.54 16.04 14.32
CA PHE A 180 13.42 16.73 14.96
C PHE A 180 12.15 15.88 14.89
N SER A 181 11.10 16.22 15.65
CA SER A 181 9.80 15.56 15.54
C SER A 181 8.87 16.36 14.62
N PRO A 182 8.53 15.87 13.41
CA PRO A 182 7.57 16.56 12.54
C PRO A 182 6.21 16.75 13.20
N ASN A 183 5.80 15.81 14.07
CA ASN A 183 4.55 15.90 14.82
C ASN A 183 4.58 17.05 15.83
N ASP A 184 5.65 17.17 16.61
CA ASP A 184 5.79 18.23 17.62
C ASP A 184 5.84 19.62 16.95
N LEU A 185 6.39 19.68 15.73
CA LEU A 185 6.45 20.88 14.89
C LEU A 185 5.18 21.10 14.04
N LYS A 186 4.15 20.23 14.17
CA LYS A 186 2.89 20.29 13.41
C LYS A 186 3.08 20.35 11.90
N MET A 187 4.12 19.70 11.39
CA MET A 187 4.47 19.69 9.98
C MET A 187 3.53 18.80 9.18
N THR A 188 3.15 19.25 7.99
CA THR A 188 2.43 18.44 7.02
C THR A 188 3.40 17.61 6.21
N THR A 189 3.11 16.33 6.08
CA THR A 189 3.90 15.33 5.34
C THR A 189 3.06 14.83 4.16
N THR A 190 3.71 14.50 3.06
CA THR A 190 3.06 14.05 1.82
C THR A 190 3.09 12.54 1.70
N ALA A 191 1.95 11.91 1.42
CA ALA A 191 1.84 10.48 1.14
C ALA A 191 1.79 10.22 -0.38
N SER A 192 1.99 8.97 -0.77
CA SER A 192 1.89 8.51 -2.16
C SER A 192 0.64 7.63 -2.31
N PRO A 193 -0.54 8.21 -2.57
CA PRO A 193 -1.81 7.51 -2.33
C PRO A 193 -1.98 6.24 -3.17
N VAL A 194 -1.54 6.30 -4.43
CA VAL A 194 -1.54 5.14 -5.33
C VAL A 194 -0.66 4.02 -4.79
N VAL A 195 0.57 4.33 -4.38
CA VAL A 195 1.51 3.33 -3.86
C VAL A 195 0.96 2.70 -2.58
N GLU A 196 0.46 3.51 -1.65
CA GLU A 196 -0.05 3.04 -0.36
C GLU A 196 -1.31 2.17 -0.51
N PHE A 197 -2.29 2.62 -1.31
CA PHE A 197 -3.52 1.87 -1.53
C PHE A 197 -3.26 0.55 -2.26
N PHE A 198 -2.56 0.59 -3.40
CA PHE A 198 -2.34 -0.62 -4.18
C PHE A 198 -1.34 -1.57 -3.52
N CYS A 199 -0.39 -1.10 -2.72
CA CYS A 199 0.46 -1.99 -1.91
C CYS A 199 -0.38 -2.75 -0.88
N LEU A 200 -1.33 -2.08 -0.21
CA LEU A 200 -2.25 -2.74 0.72
C LEU A 200 -3.01 -3.88 0.03
N VAL A 201 -3.54 -3.62 -1.17
CA VAL A 201 -4.26 -4.60 -1.99
C VAL A 201 -3.34 -5.73 -2.44
N GLY A 202 -2.17 -5.40 -2.97
CA GLY A 202 -1.22 -6.38 -3.50
C GLY A 202 -0.75 -7.37 -2.44
N LEU A 203 -0.52 -6.92 -1.21
CA LEU A 203 -0.10 -7.77 -0.10
C LEU A 203 -1.15 -8.80 0.35
N GLN A 204 -2.41 -8.70 -0.09
CA GLN A 204 -3.42 -9.73 0.15
C GLN A 204 -3.07 -11.05 -0.55
N ARG A 205 -2.54 -10.97 -1.78
CA ARG A 205 -2.17 -12.15 -2.57
C ARG A 205 -0.66 -12.37 -2.64
N SER A 206 0.10 -11.28 -2.80
CA SER A 206 1.52 -11.29 -3.13
C SER A 206 2.38 -11.01 -1.92
N ARG A 207 2.44 -11.95 -0.98
CA ARG A 207 3.31 -11.82 0.20
C ARG A 207 4.77 -12.11 -0.14
N PRO A 208 5.72 -11.29 0.34
CA PRO A 208 7.13 -11.60 0.12
C PRO A 208 7.58 -12.80 0.94
N LYS A 209 8.64 -13.43 0.46
CA LYS A 209 9.29 -14.56 1.12
C LYS A 209 9.98 -14.09 2.40
N GLN A 210 9.57 -14.66 3.53
CA GLN A 210 10.26 -14.45 4.80
C GLN A 210 11.68 -15.02 4.75
N THR A 211 12.62 -14.31 5.36
CA THR A 211 13.98 -14.82 5.59
C THR A 211 14.12 -15.32 7.04
N PRO A 212 15.20 -16.05 7.39
CA PRO A 212 15.49 -16.37 8.79
C PRO A 212 15.70 -15.14 9.68
N ARG A 213 16.02 -13.97 9.09
CA ARG A 213 16.16 -12.73 9.83
C ARG A 213 14.79 -12.10 10.06
N PRO A 214 14.45 -11.73 11.31
CA PRO A 214 13.14 -11.19 11.62
C PRO A 214 12.89 -9.89 10.88
N ARG A 215 11.69 -9.75 10.30
CA ARG A 215 11.23 -8.57 9.54
C ARG A 215 12.04 -8.28 8.27
N VAL A 216 12.86 -9.21 7.81
CA VAL A 216 13.58 -9.11 6.54
C VAL A 216 12.93 -10.05 5.55
N PHE A 217 12.63 -9.52 4.37
CA PHE A 217 11.81 -10.17 3.35
C PHE A 217 12.46 -10.06 1.98
N ASN A 218 12.29 -11.10 1.18
CA ASN A 218 12.73 -11.14 -0.22
C ASN A 218 11.52 -11.13 -1.15
N TYR A 219 11.65 -10.46 -2.28
CA TYR A 219 10.69 -10.50 -3.38
C TYR A 219 11.42 -10.49 -4.72
N PHE A 220 10.75 -10.98 -5.75
CA PHE A 220 11.33 -11.12 -7.08
C PHE A 220 10.40 -10.52 -8.12
N THR A 221 10.99 -9.81 -9.09
CA THR A 221 10.32 -9.46 -10.33
C THR A 221 10.18 -10.69 -11.21
N TRP A 222 9.40 -10.57 -12.28
CA TRP A 222 9.24 -11.61 -13.29
C TRP A 222 9.05 -10.97 -14.66
N THR A 223 9.46 -11.65 -15.72
CA THR A 223 9.62 -11.05 -17.06
C THR A 223 8.64 -11.55 -18.11
N ALA A 224 7.86 -12.59 -17.80
CA ALA A 224 6.81 -13.11 -18.67
C ALA A 224 5.42 -12.67 -18.20
N PRO A 225 4.41 -12.51 -19.08
CA PRO A 225 3.04 -12.23 -18.66
C PRO A 225 2.51 -13.33 -17.73
N LEU A 226 2.08 -12.95 -16.53
CA LEU A 226 1.52 -13.87 -15.52
C LEU A 226 0.16 -13.37 -15.02
N SER A 227 -0.77 -14.30 -14.81
CA SER A 227 -2.06 -14.03 -14.17
C SER A 227 -1.94 -13.92 -12.64
N THR A 228 -2.95 -13.34 -12.01
CA THR A 228 -3.05 -13.18 -10.55
C THR A 228 -2.83 -14.48 -9.77
N SER A 229 -3.31 -15.60 -10.31
CA SER A 229 -3.31 -16.91 -9.64
C SER A 229 -1.90 -17.44 -9.33
N ILE A 230 -0.89 -17.03 -10.09
CA ILE A 230 0.50 -17.49 -9.94
C ILE A 230 1.44 -16.42 -9.35
N LEU A 231 0.94 -15.22 -9.07
CA LEU A 231 1.73 -14.14 -8.47
C LEU A 231 2.40 -14.52 -7.15
N PRO A 232 1.78 -15.26 -6.21
CA PRO A 232 2.46 -15.62 -4.96
C PRO A 232 3.76 -16.39 -5.22
N ALA A 233 3.73 -17.32 -6.18
CA ALA A 233 4.91 -18.10 -6.56
C ALA A 233 5.97 -17.25 -7.27
N ALA A 234 5.55 -16.35 -8.18
CA ALA A 234 6.44 -15.42 -8.88
C ALA A 234 7.16 -14.49 -7.90
N VAL A 235 6.41 -13.86 -7.00
CA VAL A 235 6.91 -12.93 -5.98
C VAL A 235 7.90 -13.59 -5.04
N CYS A 236 7.73 -14.89 -4.76
CA CYS A 236 8.66 -15.67 -3.93
C CYS A 236 9.86 -16.24 -4.70
N GLY A 237 9.98 -15.97 -6.01
CA GLY A 237 11.07 -16.45 -6.86
C GLY A 237 11.00 -17.96 -7.14
N LEU A 238 9.80 -18.55 -7.10
CA LEU A 238 9.60 -20.00 -7.25
C LEU A 238 9.33 -20.43 -8.70
N LEU A 239 9.36 -19.50 -9.66
CA LEU A 239 9.11 -19.77 -11.08
C LEU A 239 10.41 -19.59 -11.89
N PRO A 240 11.26 -20.64 -12.00
CA PRO A 240 12.63 -20.51 -12.49
C PRO A 240 12.73 -20.01 -13.95
N PHE A 241 11.71 -20.24 -14.77
CA PHE A 241 11.73 -19.88 -16.20
C PHE A 241 11.27 -18.44 -16.49
N VAL A 242 10.75 -17.73 -15.49
CA VAL A 242 10.19 -16.37 -15.67
C VAL A 242 10.67 -15.39 -14.60
N VAL A 243 11.46 -15.87 -13.62
CA VAL A 243 12.00 -15.03 -12.53
C VAL A 243 12.94 -13.96 -13.10
N GLY A 244 12.77 -12.74 -12.62
CA GLY A 244 13.65 -11.61 -12.90
C GLY A 244 14.58 -11.35 -11.72
N ASP A 245 14.90 -10.07 -11.50
CA ASP A 245 15.74 -9.63 -10.40
C ASP A 245 15.08 -9.85 -9.03
N GLY A 246 15.90 -10.27 -8.06
CA GLY A 246 15.52 -10.42 -6.66
C GLY A 246 15.92 -9.20 -5.83
N TYR A 247 15.13 -8.90 -4.80
CA TYR A 247 15.32 -7.76 -3.91
C TYR A 247 15.03 -8.16 -2.47
N GLN A 248 15.69 -7.48 -1.53
CA GLN A 248 15.49 -7.67 -0.09
C GLN A 248 15.23 -6.34 0.59
N PHE A 249 14.21 -6.30 1.44
CA PHE A 249 13.89 -5.14 2.26
C PHE A 249 13.59 -5.54 3.70
N SER A 250 13.58 -4.57 4.59
CA SER A 250 13.17 -4.73 5.98
C SER A 250 11.89 -3.95 6.29
N ASN A 251 11.10 -4.49 7.22
CA ASN A 251 9.97 -3.80 7.83
C ASN A 251 10.43 -3.25 9.19
N ASP A 252 11.04 -2.07 9.17
CA ASP A 252 11.77 -1.49 10.29
C ASP A 252 10.91 -0.60 11.17
N PHE A 253 11.24 -0.54 12.47
CA PHE A 253 10.55 0.33 13.40
C PHE A 253 10.82 1.80 13.10
N ARG A 254 9.75 2.59 13.06
CA ARG A 254 9.82 4.05 12.84
C ARG A 254 9.56 4.88 14.09
N SER A 255 9.33 4.24 15.24
CA SER A 255 9.17 4.93 16.53
C SER A 255 10.03 4.28 17.60
N GLY A 256 10.48 5.09 18.58
CA GLY A 256 11.29 4.62 19.71
C GLY A 256 10.56 3.59 20.58
N GLN A 257 9.22 3.62 20.59
CA GLN A 257 8.36 2.64 21.26
C GLN A 257 8.31 1.28 20.55
N LYS A 258 8.91 1.14 19.35
CA LYS A 258 8.93 -0.11 18.55
C LYS A 258 7.54 -0.72 18.31
N LYS A 259 6.53 0.13 18.08
CA LYS A 259 5.16 -0.30 17.73
C LYS A 259 4.87 -0.14 16.24
N LEU A 260 5.30 0.99 15.66
CA LEU A 260 5.03 1.35 14.27
C LEU A 260 6.21 0.98 13.39
N LYS A 261 5.94 0.49 12.18
CA LYS A 261 6.98 0.15 11.20
C LYS A 261 6.80 0.88 9.88
N ALA A 262 7.80 0.77 9.01
CA ALA A 262 7.80 1.25 7.64
C ALA A 262 8.63 0.31 6.76
N PHE A 263 8.34 0.29 5.47
CA PHE A 263 9.19 -0.42 4.52
C PHE A 263 10.50 0.35 4.28
N SER A 264 11.63 -0.33 4.39
CA SER A 264 12.92 0.20 3.95
C SER A 264 13.02 0.20 2.43
N PRO A 265 13.90 1.00 1.83
CA PRO A 265 14.36 0.73 0.48
C PRO A 265 14.94 -0.68 0.40
N ALA A 266 14.69 -1.36 -0.71
CA ALA A 266 15.22 -2.68 -0.96
C ALA A 266 16.61 -2.62 -1.59
N VAL A 267 17.41 -3.64 -1.33
CA VAL A 267 18.69 -3.86 -1.98
C VAL A 267 18.57 -5.03 -2.95
N PRO A 268 19.19 -4.99 -4.14
CA PRO A 268 19.26 -6.14 -5.02
C PRO A 268 19.88 -7.36 -4.30
N LEU A 269 19.30 -8.53 -4.53
CA LEU A 269 19.88 -9.80 -4.13
C LEU A 269 20.96 -10.17 -5.15
N PHE A 270 22.21 -10.17 -4.73
CA PHE A 270 23.26 -10.84 -5.48
C PHE A 270 23.05 -12.33 -5.28
N ILE A 271 22.51 -13.01 -6.29
CA ILE A 271 22.58 -14.46 -6.35
C ILE A 271 24.06 -14.76 -6.66
N GLU A 272 24.81 -15.20 -5.66
CA GLU A 272 26.11 -15.83 -5.91
C GLU A 272 25.81 -17.02 -6.84
N GLY A 273 26.37 -16.98 -8.05
CA GLY A 273 26.17 -18.04 -9.03
C GLY A 273 26.67 -19.37 -8.50
N ASP A 274 25.85 -20.40 -8.68
CA ASP A 274 26.25 -21.81 -8.55
C ASP A 274 27.42 -22.15 -9.48
#